data_AF-A0A844GZ19-F1
#
_entry.id   AF-A0A844GZ19-F1
#
_cell.length_a   1.000
_cell.length_b   1.000
_cell.length_c   1.000
_cell.angle_alpha   90.00
_cell.angle_beta   90.00
_cell.angle_gamma   90.00
#
_symmetry.space_group_name_H-M   'P 1'
#
loop_
_entity.id
_entity.type
_entity.pdbx_description
1 polymer ?
#
loop_
_entity_poly.entity_id
_entity_poly.type
_entity_poly.pdbx_seq_one_letter_code
_entity_poly.pdbx_strand_id
1 'polypeptide(L)'
;MNDDIALEPKIISLKTVEDILVSLLQGTLSKGTRQTYFDCLKHFADYLISGNIYKNKELQVSQLHLQQIIRQFLSLNKKEAIAYCLEYQSALLEANYSPNTINIKIAAVKSLVKHAYKLEQCNFTLDNIDKIPVKTYRDTTGVGIDAIKKLTDSIDVTTAIGARNYAIFRLLWDNGLRRGEISGLTIGDYDSNKSCLLIKGKGQTQKEKIFLSESTTRAIEHWLSFRNSQVKADPLFIALDSCHYGKKLSAISIYNIVRNRAREVGIEKDLSPHQIRHSSITALLDQSNGNVRLAQRFSRHQKLDVLLVYDDNRENLQHSATNILADLI
;
A
#
# COMPACT_ATOMS: atom_id res chain seq x y z
N MET A 1 -14.32 41.64 -42.26
CA MET A 1 -14.09 41.60 -40.82
C MET A 1 -13.93 40.15 -40.43
N ASN A 2 -12.71 39.63 -40.53
CA ASN A 2 -12.30 38.41 -39.84
C ASN A 2 -11.52 38.91 -38.63
N ASP A 3 -12.09 38.73 -37.46
CA ASP A 3 -11.40 39.03 -36.20
C ASP A 3 -10.34 37.95 -35.98
N ASP A 4 -9.09 38.32 -36.23
CA ASP A 4 -7.91 37.61 -35.75
C ASP A 4 -7.95 37.61 -34.22
N ILE A 5 -8.44 36.52 -33.63
CA ILE A 5 -8.26 36.23 -32.21
C ILE A 5 -6.79 35.84 -32.03
N ALA A 6 -5.95 36.85 -31.83
CA ALA A 6 -4.60 36.67 -31.31
C ALA A 6 -4.71 35.97 -29.94
N LEU A 7 -4.49 34.67 -29.92
CA LEU A 7 -4.27 33.91 -28.69
C LEU A 7 -2.95 34.40 -28.10
N GLU A 8 -3.01 35.42 -27.24
CA GLU A 8 -1.87 35.80 -26.42
C GLU A 8 -1.40 34.56 -25.64
N PRO A 9 -0.09 34.25 -25.66
CA PRO A 9 0.43 33.16 -24.85
C PRO A 9 0.17 33.52 -23.39
N LYS A 10 -0.78 32.82 -22.78
CA LYS A 10 -1.07 32.91 -21.34
C LYS A 10 0.12 32.28 -20.62
N ILE A 11 1.19 33.05 -20.44
CA ILE A 11 2.32 32.68 -19.59
C ILE A 11 1.73 32.57 -18.18
N ILE A 12 1.45 31.34 -17.75
CA ILE A 12 1.08 31.05 -16.37
C ILE A 12 2.31 31.43 -15.54
N SER A 13 2.23 32.59 -14.90
CA SER A 13 3.26 33.10 -13.99
C SER A 13 3.43 32.12 -12.83
N LEU A 14 4.39 31.19 -12.95
CA LEU A 14 4.90 30.38 -11.84
C LEU A 14 5.74 31.29 -10.94
N LYS A 15 5.09 32.19 -10.19
CA LYS A 15 5.75 33.11 -9.27
C LYS A 15 5.06 33.09 -7.92
N THR A 16 5.21 32.01 -7.15
CA THR A 16 5.41 32.08 -5.68
C THR A 16 5.87 30.71 -5.12
N VAL A 17 6.57 30.74 -3.97
CA VAL A 17 6.95 29.54 -3.20
C VAL A 17 5.72 28.79 -2.61
N GLU A 18 4.51 29.38 -2.64
CA GLU A 18 3.22 28.73 -2.29
C GLU A 18 2.97 27.50 -3.17
N ASP A 19 3.55 27.52 -4.36
CA ASP A 19 3.41 26.50 -5.39
C ASP A 19 4.26 25.27 -5.15
N ILE A 20 5.31 25.24 -4.32
CA ILE A 20 6.22 24.06 -4.29
C ILE A 20 5.55 22.84 -3.65
N LEU A 21 4.95 23.02 -2.47
CA LEU A 21 4.19 21.97 -1.78
C LEU A 21 2.99 21.54 -2.62
N VAL A 22 2.24 22.51 -3.15
CA VAL A 22 1.04 22.26 -3.95
C VAL A 22 1.42 21.54 -5.25
N SER A 23 2.45 22.02 -5.96
CA SER A 23 2.98 21.43 -7.19
C SER A 23 3.52 20.01 -6.96
N LEU A 24 4.28 19.78 -5.88
CA LEU A 24 4.75 18.45 -5.52
C LEU A 24 3.56 17.51 -5.27
N LEU A 25 2.56 17.97 -4.52
CA LEU A 25 1.38 17.20 -4.14
C LEU A 25 0.28 17.18 -5.22
N GLN A 26 0.40 17.91 -6.32
CA GLN A 26 -0.55 17.84 -7.44
C GLN A 26 0.08 17.22 -8.69
N GLY A 27 1.39 16.97 -8.69
CA GLY A 27 2.10 16.29 -9.75
C GLY A 27 1.78 14.79 -9.85
N THR A 28 2.78 14.00 -10.28
CA THR A 28 2.59 12.58 -10.65
C THR A 28 2.38 11.62 -9.46
N LEU A 29 2.25 12.13 -8.23
CA LEU A 29 2.17 11.31 -7.02
C LEU A 29 0.78 10.70 -6.83
N SER A 30 0.75 9.41 -6.49
CA SER A 30 -0.51 8.72 -6.13
C SER A 30 -1.18 9.38 -4.91
N LYS A 31 -2.52 9.35 -4.82
CA LYS A 31 -3.27 9.94 -3.68
C LYS A 31 -2.73 9.50 -2.32
N GLY A 32 -2.36 8.22 -2.18
CA GLY A 32 -1.76 7.71 -0.93
C GLY A 32 -0.38 8.29 -0.65
N THR A 33 0.50 8.34 -1.66
CA THR A 33 1.84 8.94 -1.52
C THR A 33 1.75 10.42 -1.15
N ARG A 34 0.80 11.16 -1.73
CA ARG A 34 0.56 12.57 -1.42
C ARG A 34 0.23 12.78 0.05
N GLN A 35 -0.70 11.99 0.58
CA GLN A 35 -1.04 12.08 2.00
C GLN A 35 0.16 11.74 2.88
N THR A 36 0.85 10.63 2.60
CA THR A 36 2.05 10.24 3.37
C THR A 36 3.13 11.32 3.36
N TYR A 37 3.40 11.92 2.20
CA TYR A 37 4.40 12.98 2.08
C TYR A 37 3.96 14.24 2.82
N PHE A 38 2.69 14.63 2.70
CA PHE A 38 2.14 15.75 3.45
C PHE A 38 2.31 15.56 4.96
N ASP A 39 1.94 14.39 5.50
CA ASP A 39 2.07 14.08 6.92
C ASP A 39 3.54 14.08 7.38
N CYS A 40 4.45 13.57 6.54
CA CYS A 40 5.88 13.58 6.81
C CYS A 40 6.48 14.99 6.82
N LEU A 41 6.08 15.84 5.87
CA LEU A 41 6.52 17.24 5.79
C LEU A 41 5.96 18.06 6.94
N LYS A 42 4.71 17.81 7.35
CA LYS A 42 4.12 18.42 8.54
C LYS A 42 4.90 18.08 9.80
N HIS A 43 5.32 16.82 9.94
CA HIS A 43 6.14 16.38 11.05
C HIS A 43 7.56 16.97 11.02
N PHE A 44 8.16 17.11 9.84
CA PHE A 44 9.45 17.77 9.72
C PHE A 44 9.36 19.26 10.10
N ALA A 45 8.30 19.95 9.67
CA ALA A 45 8.08 21.34 10.03
C ALA A 45 7.84 21.55 11.53
N ASP A 46 7.10 20.65 12.18
CA ASP A 46 6.93 20.66 13.64
C ASP A 46 8.26 20.48 14.38
N TYR A 47 9.14 19.60 13.87
CA TYR A 47 10.48 19.44 14.40
C TYR A 47 11.33 20.70 14.24
N LEU A 48 11.31 21.35 13.07
CA LEU A 48 12.06 22.60 12.84
C LEU A 48 11.65 23.72 13.80
N ILE A 49 10.39 23.75 14.26
CA ILE A 49 9.92 24.74 15.24
C ILE A 49 10.29 24.31 16.67
N SER A 50 9.98 23.07 17.03
CA SER A 50 10.00 22.63 18.43
C SER A 50 11.36 22.10 18.88
N GLY A 51 12.23 21.72 17.95
CA GLY A 51 13.46 20.96 18.21
C GLY A 51 13.22 19.56 18.75
N ASN A 52 11.96 19.12 18.87
CA ASN A 52 11.56 17.91 19.57
C ASN A 52 10.70 17.01 18.68
N ILE A 53 10.68 15.72 18.99
CA ILE A 53 9.84 14.74 18.29
C ILE A 53 8.85 14.12 19.26
N TYR A 54 7.57 14.35 19.01
CA TYR A 54 6.47 13.81 19.80
C TYR A 54 5.76 12.70 19.03
N LYS A 55 5.99 11.46 19.45
CA LYS A 55 5.23 10.31 18.92
C LYS A 55 3.74 10.46 19.22
N ASN A 56 2.91 10.12 18.22
CA ASN A 56 1.45 10.08 18.33
C ASN A 56 0.78 11.41 18.72
N LYS A 57 1.48 12.54 18.60
CA LYS A 57 0.90 13.86 18.80
C LYS A 57 0.17 14.29 17.54
N GLU A 58 -1.05 14.80 17.70
CA GLU A 58 -1.74 15.47 16.61
C GLU A 58 -1.03 16.79 16.32
N LEU A 59 -0.47 16.89 15.11
CA LEU A 59 0.26 18.07 14.69
C LEU A 59 -0.74 19.17 14.36
N GLN A 60 -0.69 20.30 15.07
CA GLN A 60 -1.55 21.46 14.83
C GLN A 60 -0.83 22.52 13.96
N VAL A 61 -0.18 22.08 12.89
CA VAL A 61 0.44 22.97 11.90
C VAL A 61 -0.60 23.26 10.81
N SER A 62 -1.04 24.52 10.70
CA SER A 62 -1.91 24.97 9.61
C SER A 62 -1.17 24.86 8.26
N GLN A 63 -1.90 24.73 7.15
CA GLN A 63 -1.29 24.64 5.83
C GLN A 63 -0.43 25.89 5.51
N LEU A 64 -0.88 27.07 5.93
CA LEU A 64 -0.16 28.32 5.73
C LEU A 64 1.15 28.37 6.55
N HIS A 65 1.11 27.95 7.82
CA HIS A 65 2.32 27.85 8.63
C HIS A 65 3.30 26.81 8.07
N LEU A 66 2.80 25.66 7.61
CA LEU A 66 3.62 24.63 6.97
C LEU A 66 4.37 25.19 5.75
N GLN A 67 3.67 25.95 4.91
CA GLN A 67 4.27 26.60 3.74
C GLN A 67 5.38 27.56 4.16
N GLN A 68 5.13 28.44 5.14
CA GLN A 68 6.11 29.41 5.64
C GLN A 68 7.40 28.76 6.15
N ILE A 69 7.27 27.72 6.99
CA ILE A 69 8.41 26.98 7.55
C ILE A 69 9.23 26.33 6.43
N ILE A 70 8.54 25.73 5.44
CA ILE A 70 9.22 25.14 4.29
C ILE A 70 9.93 26.21 3.44
N ARG A 71 9.36 27.40 3.28
CA ARG A 71 10.07 28.50 2.60
C ARG A 71 11.38 28.84 3.31
N GLN A 72 11.32 28.99 4.64
CA GLN A 72 12.48 29.29 5.46
C GLN A 72 13.55 28.20 5.32
N PHE A 73 13.16 26.93 5.42
CA PHE A 73 14.07 25.81 5.22
C PHE A 73 14.73 25.80 3.84
N LEU A 74 13.97 26.07 2.77
CA LEU A 74 14.50 26.09 1.40
C LEU A 74 15.41 27.29 1.12
N SER A 75 15.32 28.35 1.93
CA SER A 75 16.18 29.55 1.83
C SER A 75 17.54 29.38 2.52
N LEU A 76 17.72 28.31 3.31
CA LEU A 76 18.98 28.00 3.98
C LEU A 76 20.09 27.70 2.98
N ASN A 77 21.34 27.85 3.43
CA ASN A 77 22.46 27.34 2.67
C ASN A 77 22.55 25.81 2.76
N LYS A 78 23.31 25.20 1.84
CA LYS A 78 23.47 23.74 1.76
C LYS A 78 23.94 23.11 3.08
N LYS A 79 24.86 23.77 3.81
CA LYS A 79 25.44 23.23 5.05
C LYS A 79 24.38 23.17 6.15
N GLU A 80 23.63 24.25 6.35
CA GLU A 80 22.54 24.34 7.32
C GLU A 80 21.43 23.34 7.01
N ALA A 81 20.99 23.27 5.75
CA ALA A 81 19.91 22.37 5.35
C ALA A 81 20.26 20.90 5.59
N ILE A 82 21.51 20.50 5.31
CA ILE A 82 22.01 19.15 5.60
C ILE A 82 22.06 18.91 7.11
N ALA A 83 22.57 19.87 7.89
CA ALA A 83 22.64 19.75 9.34
C ALA A 83 21.26 19.50 9.97
N TYR A 84 20.25 20.32 9.64
CA TYR A 84 18.87 20.12 10.14
C TYR A 84 18.28 18.76 9.76
N CYS A 85 18.59 18.25 8.56
CA CYS A 85 18.08 16.94 8.16
C CYS A 85 18.78 15.78 8.89
N LEU A 86 20.07 15.92 9.20
CA LEU A 86 20.82 14.94 10.00
C LEU A 86 20.36 14.96 11.46
N GLU A 87 20.18 16.15 12.05
CA GLU A 87 19.64 16.31 13.40
C GLU A 87 18.22 15.74 13.49
N TYR A 88 17.37 15.98 12.48
CA TYR A 88 16.05 15.37 12.40
C TYR A 88 16.12 13.83 12.32
N GLN A 89 17.06 13.30 11.52
CA GLN A 89 17.26 11.85 11.43
C GLN A 89 17.70 11.25 12.78
N SER A 90 18.60 11.92 13.50
CA SER A 90 19.06 11.54 14.85
C SER A 90 17.91 11.62 15.87
N ALA A 91 17.15 12.70 15.89
CA ALA A 91 16.01 12.84 16.78
C ALA A 91 14.94 11.76 16.52
N LEU A 92 14.75 11.33 15.26
CA LEU A 92 13.84 10.23 14.93
C LEU A 92 14.33 8.88 15.47
N LEU A 93 15.65 8.66 15.47
CA LEU A 93 16.27 7.48 16.07
C LEU A 93 16.11 7.49 17.59
N GLU A 94 16.40 8.61 18.25
CA GLU A 94 16.23 8.79 19.70
C GLU A 94 14.78 8.64 20.14
N ALA A 95 13.84 9.13 19.31
CA ALA A 95 12.41 8.90 19.50
C ALA A 95 11.99 7.45 19.23
N ASN A 96 12.90 6.54 18.87
CA ASN A 96 12.64 5.11 18.60
C ASN A 96 11.70 4.85 17.40
N TYR A 97 11.76 5.64 16.33
CA TYR A 97 11.06 5.28 15.09
C TYR A 97 11.72 4.09 14.41
N SER A 98 10.93 3.23 13.76
CA SER A 98 11.50 2.13 12.98
C SER A 98 12.32 2.66 11.79
N PRO A 99 13.43 2.02 11.40
CA PRO A 99 14.29 2.48 10.29
C PRO A 99 13.52 2.75 8.99
N ASN A 100 12.50 1.94 8.68
CA ASN A 100 11.65 2.16 7.52
C ASN A 100 10.82 3.45 7.62
N THR A 101 10.24 3.74 8.80
CA THR A 101 9.49 4.99 9.01
C THR A 101 10.40 6.21 8.90
N ILE A 102 11.63 6.14 9.43
CA ILE A 102 12.62 7.20 9.30
C ILE A 102 12.95 7.45 7.83
N ASN A 103 13.25 6.39 7.08
CA ASN A 103 13.55 6.48 5.65
C ASN A 103 12.39 7.07 4.84
N ILE A 104 11.13 6.78 5.19
CA ILE A 104 9.95 7.39 4.54
C ILE A 104 9.88 8.90 4.84
N LYS A 105 10.09 9.31 6.10
CA LYS A 105 10.09 10.73 6.50
C LYS A 105 11.18 11.51 5.78
N ILE A 106 12.42 10.99 5.77
CA ILE A 106 13.55 11.60 5.07
C ILE A 106 13.30 11.64 3.56
N ALA A 107 12.73 10.59 2.97
CA ALA A 107 12.41 10.57 1.54
C ALA A 107 11.40 11.66 1.14
N ALA A 108 10.42 11.98 1.99
CA ALA A 108 9.49 13.08 1.74
C ALA A 108 10.23 14.44 1.69
N VAL A 109 11.13 14.70 2.64
CA VAL A 109 11.96 15.92 2.67
C VAL A 109 12.89 15.99 1.45
N LYS A 110 13.57 14.90 1.11
CA LYS A 110 14.39 14.82 -0.11
C LYS A 110 13.57 15.10 -1.38
N SER A 111 12.35 14.56 -1.45
CA SER A 111 11.46 14.79 -2.59
C SER A 111 11.04 16.25 -2.71
N LEU A 112 10.78 16.92 -1.58
CA LEU A 112 10.48 18.35 -1.55
C LEU A 112 11.67 19.18 -2.05
N VAL A 113 12.86 18.95 -1.52
CA VAL A 113 14.07 19.68 -1.93
C VAL A 113 14.39 19.43 -3.40
N LYS A 114 14.31 18.18 -3.87
CA LYS A 114 14.52 17.84 -5.27
C LYS A 114 13.54 18.56 -6.20
N HIS A 115 12.29 18.74 -5.78
CA HIS A 115 11.29 19.48 -6.54
C HIS A 115 11.57 20.98 -6.53
N ALA A 116 11.90 21.55 -5.37
CA ALA A 116 12.29 22.95 -5.23
C ALA A 116 13.53 23.30 -6.06
N TYR A 117 14.56 22.44 -6.05
CA TYR A 117 15.78 22.60 -6.82
C TYR A 117 15.52 22.63 -8.33
N LYS A 118 14.63 21.75 -8.83
CA LYS A 118 14.21 21.75 -10.26
C LYS A 118 13.48 23.02 -10.68
N LEU A 119 12.83 23.69 -9.74
CA LEU A 119 12.13 24.96 -9.95
C LEU A 119 13.01 26.17 -9.63
N GLU A 120 14.30 25.95 -9.36
CA GLU A 120 15.28 26.98 -8.98
C GLU A 120 14.88 27.77 -7.73
N GLN A 121 14.08 27.17 -6.84
CA GLN A 121 13.61 27.76 -5.60
C GLN A 121 14.50 27.42 -4.39
N CYS A 122 15.51 26.59 -4.59
CA CYS A 122 16.63 26.38 -3.65
C CYS A 122 17.90 26.03 -4.44
N ASN A 123 19.06 26.15 -3.79
CA ASN A 123 20.38 25.96 -4.41
C ASN A 123 21.09 24.68 -3.96
N PHE A 124 20.37 23.73 -3.34
CA PHE A 124 20.95 22.53 -2.75
C PHE A 124 20.13 21.26 -3.01
N THR A 125 20.79 20.10 -2.90
CA THR A 125 20.16 18.78 -2.84
C THR A 125 20.55 18.07 -1.54
N LEU A 126 19.78 17.02 -1.19
CA LEU A 126 19.98 16.21 0.02
C LEU A 126 20.45 14.79 -0.33
N ASP A 127 21.11 14.61 -1.47
CA ASP A 127 21.48 13.27 -1.97
C ASP A 127 22.47 12.57 -1.00
N ASN A 128 23.33 13.33 -0.34
CA ASN A 128 24.36 12.85 0.60
C ASN A 128 23.82 12.34 1.95
N ILE A 129 22.52 12.43 2.21
CA ILE A 129 21.93 11.92 3.46
C ILE A 129 21.62 10.44 3.30
N ASP A 130 22.39 9.58 3.94
CA ASP A 130 22.22 8.15 3.78
C ASP A 130 20.92 7.63 4.41
N LYS A 131 20.44 6.52 3.84
CA LYS A 131 19.32 5.78 4.40
C LYS A 131 19.82 4.99 5.61
N ILE A 132 18.99 4.91 6.63
CA ILE A 132 19.26 4.04 7.77
C ILE A 132 19.08 2.58 7.30
N PRO A 133 20.05 1.68 7.60
CA PRO A 133 19.93 0.28 7.24
C PRO A 133 18.68 -0.32 7.91
N VAL A 134 17.85 -0.97 7.10
CA VAL A 134 16.63 -1.63 7.57
C VAL A 134 16.94 -3.10 7.74
N LYS A 135 17.02 -3.59 8.99
CA LYS A 135 16.94 -5.03 9.24
C LYS A 135 15.52 -5.48 8.95
N THR A 136 15.34 -6.20 7.86
CA THR A 136 14.02 -6.64 7.40
C THR A 136 13.61 -7.90 8.18
N TYR A 137 13.37 -7.82 9.49
CA TYR A 137 12.64 -8.90 10.15
C TYR A 137 11.18 -8.78 9.74
N ARG A 138 10.79 -9.53 8.71
CA ARG A 138 9.40 -9.72 8.36
C ARG A 138 9.02 -11.06 8.95
N ASP A 139 8.22 -11.03 10.00
CA ASP A 139 7.38 -12.18 10.30
C ASP A 139 6.44 -12.37 9.09
N THR A 140 6.87 -13.18 8.12
CA THR A 140 6.05 -13.64 7.00
C THR A 140 5.28 -14.89 7.37
N THR A 141 5.34 -15.35 8.63
CA THR A 141 4.43 -16.39 9.10
C THR A 141 3.05 -15.76 9.09
N GLY A 142 2.28 -16.11 8.08
CA GLY A 142 0.88 -15.74 8.03
C GLY A 142 0.12 -16.38 9.19
N VAL A 143 -1.19 -16.29 9.14
CA VAL A 143 -2.03 -17.18 9.93
C VAL A 143 -2.05 -18.57 9.28
N GLY A 144 -1.98 -19.64 10.09
CA GLY A 144 -1.97 -21.02 9.60
C GLY A 144 -3.21 -21.38 8.78
N ILE A 145 -3.09 -22.41 7.93
CA ILE A 145 -4.17 -22.85 7.01
C ILE A 145 -5.46 -23.14 7.78
N ASP A 146 -5.37 -23.75 8.96
CA ASP A 146 -6.54 -24.13 9.76
C ASP A 146 -7.34 -22.92 10.27
N ALA A 147 -6.66 -21.83 10.62
CA ALA A 147 -7.34 -20.61 11.02
C ALA A 147 -8.00 -19.90 9.84
N ILE A 148 -7.44 -20.00 8.63
CA ILE A 148 -8.11 -19.51 7.41
C ILE A 148 -9.34 -20.36 7.10
N LYS A 149 -9.24 -21.70 7.19
CA LYS A 149 -10.38 -22.61 7.02
C LYS A 149 -11.49 -22.30 8.03
N LYS A 150 -11.15 -22.24 9.32
CA LYS A 150 -12.09 -21.89 10.40
C LYS A 150 -12.82 -20.58 10.11
N LEU A 151 -12.10 -19.58 9.62
CA LEU A 151 -12.70 -18.30 9.24
C LEU A 151 -13.63 -18.42 8.04
N THR A 152 -13.23 -19.13 6.98
CA THR A 152 -14.07 -19.26 5.78
C THR A 152 -15.32 -20.09 6.03
N ASP A 153 -15.20 -21.12 6.86
CA ASP A 153 -16.29 -22.04 7.20
C ASP A 153 -17.32 -21.39 8.14
N SER A 154 -16.92 -20.35 8.89
CA SER A 154 -17.84 -19.59 9.75
C SER A 154 -18.71 -18.58 8.99
N ILE A 155 -18.52 -18.40 7.68
CA ILE A 155 -19.26 -17.42 6.90
C ILE A 155 -20.57 -18.02 6.43
N ASP A 156 -21.69 -17.50 6.96
CA ASP A 156 -23.03 -17.86 6.50
C ASP A 156 -23.32 -17.32 5.09
N VAL A 157 -23.08 -18.15 4.08
CA VAL A 157 -23.26 -17.81 2.67
C VAL A 157 -24.73 -17.64 2.26
N THR A 158 -25.70 -18.00 3.10
CA THR A 158 -27.13 -17.84 2.77
C THR A 158 -27.59 -16.37 2.80
N THR A 159 -26.79 -15.50 3.41
CA THR A 159 -27.03 -14.05 3.47
C THR A 159 -26.23 -13.31 2.39
N ALA A 160 -26.78 -12.20 1.88
CA ALA A 160 -26.05 -11.34 0.94
C ALA A 160 -24.71 -10.84 1.49
N ILE A 161 -24.64 -10.51 2.79
CA ILE A 161 -23.40 -10.10 3.47
C ILE A 161 -22.40 -11.25 3.49
N GLY A 162 -22.84 -12.45 3.83
CA GLY A 162 -21.96 -13.62 3.91
C GLY A 162 -21.48 -14.06 2.53
N ALA A 163 -22.35 -14.15 1.52
CA ALA A 163 -21.97 -14.46 0.14
C ALA A 163 -20.92 -13.45 -0.39
N ARG A 164 -21.16 -12.15 -0.18
CA ARG A 164 -20.18 -11.09 -0.52
C ARG A 164 -18.85 -11.30 0.17
N ASN A 165 -18.87 -11.50 1.49
CA ASN A 165 -17.66 -11.62 2.29
C ASN A 165 -16.89 -12.89 1.89
N TYR A 166 -17.58 -14.01 1.67
CA TYR A 166 -16.99 -15.28 1.25
C TYR A 166 -16.25 -15.14 -0.09
N ALA A 167 -16.87 -14.49 -1.09
CA ALA A 167 -16.23 -14.19 -2.36
C ALA A 167 -14.98 -13.30 -2.21
N ILE A 168 -15.02 -12.30 -1.32
CA ILE A 168 -13.85 -11.46 -1.01
C ILE A 168 -12.73 -12.30 -0.37
N PHE A 169 -13.05 -13.18 0.59
CA PHE A 169 -12.05 -14.05 1.23
C PHE A 169 -11.42 -15.02 0.23
N ARG A 170 -12.21 -15.61 -0.67
CA ARG A 170 -11.71 -16.43 -1.78
C ARG A 170 -10.71 -15.66 -2.66
N LEU A 171 -11.04 -14.44 -3.08
CA LEU A 171 -10.11 -13.62 -3.87
C LEU A 171 -8.83 -13.23 -3.11
N LEU A 172 -8.92 -13.02 -1.79
CA LEU A 172 -7.76 -12.77 -0.95
C LEU A 172 -6.87 -14.01 -0.81
N TRP A 173 -7.46 -15.19 -0.66
CA TRP A 173 -6.74 -16.45 -0.43
C TRP A 173 -6.33 -17.16 -1.73
N ASP A 174 -7.29 -17.53 -2.56
CA ASP A 174 -7.12 -18.35 -3.77
C ASP A 174 -6.34 -17.60 -4.88
N ASN A 175 -6.37 -16.27 -4.88
CA ASN A 175 -5.71 -15.44 -5.90
C ASN A 175 -4.71 -14.42 -5.32
N GLY A 176 -4.56 -14.39 -4.00
CA GLY A 176 -3.67 -13.48 -3.31
C GLY A 176 -3.97 -12.01 -3.59
N LEU A 177 -5.19 -11.61 -3.97
CA LEU A 177 -5.42 -10.23 -4.42
C LEU A 177 -5.17 -9.22 -3.29
N ARG A 178 -4.65 -8.04 -3.62
CA ARG A 178 -4.57 -6.93 -2.66
C ARG A 178 -5.98 -6.35 -2.46
N ARG A 179 -6.30 -5.92 -1.23
CA ARG A 179 -7.58 -5.24 -0.93
C ARG A 179 -7.93 -4.08 -1.88
N GLY A 180 -6.92 -3.36 -2.38
CA GLY A 180 -7.10 -2.27 -3.33
C GLY A 180 -7.44 -2.76 -4.75
N GLU A 181 -6.93 -3.93 -5.15
CA GLU A 181 -7.28 -4.58 -6.42
C GLU A 181 -8.76 -5.03 -6.35
N ILE A 182 -9.16 -5.70 -5.26
CA ILE A 182 -10.55 -6.13 -5.03
C ILE A 182 -11.53 -4.95 -5.00
N SER A 183 -11.22 -3.90 -4.24
CA SER A 183 -12.05 -2.69 -4.16
C SER A 183 -12.20 -1.96 -5.49
N GLY A 184 -11.28 -2.19 -6.45
CA GLY A 184 -11.29 -1.56 -7.77
C GLY A 184 -12.04 -2.34 -8.85
N LEU A 185 -12.50 -3.57 -8.57
CA LEU A 185 -13.16 -4.43 -9.54
C LEU A 185 -14.55 -3.92 -9.92
N THR A 186 -14.90 -4.04 -11.20
CA THR A 186 -16.28 -3.88 -11.70
C THR A 186 -16.84 -5.23 -12.15
N ILE A 187 -18.15 -5.32 -12.34
CA ILE A 187 -18.78 -6.54 -12.86
C ILE A 187 -18.23 -6.90 -14.24
N GLY A 188 -17.98 -5.91 -15.09
CA GLY A 188 -17.40 -6.11 -16.42
C GLY A 188 -15.96 -6.63 -16.42
N ASP A 189 -15.27 -6.64 -15.28
CA ASP A 189 -13.95 -7.24 -15.15
C ASP A 189 -14.00 -8.76 -14.95
N TYR A 190 -15.17 -9.30 -14.61
CA TYR A 190 -15.39 -10.73 -14.41
C TYR A 190 -15.95 -11.37 -15.67
N ASP A 191 -15.31 -12.45 -16.13
CA ASP A 191 -15.77 -13.29 -17.23
C ASP A 191 -15.96 -14.71 -16.69
N SER A 192 -17.22 -15.08 -16.44
CA SER A 192 -17.61 -16.40 -15.91
C SER A 192 -17.24 -17.53 -16.86
N ASN A 193 -17.47 -17.35 -18.17
CA ASN A 193 -17.20 -18.36 -19.20
C ASN A 193 -15.70 -18.73 -19.24
N LYS A 194 -14.83 -17.77 -18.99
CA LYS A 194 -13.37 -17.98 -18.97
C LYS A 194 -12.79 -18.14 -17.56
N SER A 195 -13.63 -18.13 -16.53
CA SER A 195 -13.24 -18.15 -15.11
C SER A 195 -12.06 -17.22 -14.84
N CYS A 196 -12.21 -15.94 -15.20
CA CYS A 196 -11.12 -14.97 -15.12
C CYS A 196 -11.57 -13.59 -14.64
N LEU A 197 -10.60 -12.84 -14.10
CA LEU A 197 -10.76 -11.45 -13.65
C LEU A 197 -9.70 -10.56 -14.29
N LEU A 198 -10.10 -9.33 -14.65
CA LEU A 198 -9.21 -8.27 -15.08
C LEU A 198 -8.89 -7.35 -13.89
N ILE A 199 -7.67 -7.43 -13.36
CA ILE A 199 -7.24 -6.66 -12.18
C ILE A 199 -6.33 -5.50 -12.56
N LYS A 200 -6.43 -4.38 -11.84
CA LYS A 200 -5.53 -3.22 -12.02
C LYS A 200 -4.58 -3.09 -10.82
N GLY A 201 -3.29 -3.32 -11.06
CA GLY A 201 -2.26 -3.20 -10.04
C GLY A 201 -1.98 -1.75 -9.61
N LYS A 202 -1.35 -1.57 -8.44
CA LYS A 202 -0.97 -0.23 -7.94
C LYS A 202 -0.03 0.48 -8.94
N GLY A 203 -0.45 1.65 -9.41
CA GLY A 203 0.35 2.47 -10.34
C GLY A 203 0.34 1.97 -11.79
N GLN A 204 -0.39 0.90 -12.09
CA GLN A 204 -0.53 0.38 -13.46
C GLN A 204 -1.69 1.07 -14.16
N THR A 205 -1.56 1.29 -15.47
CA THR A 205 -2.64 1.82 -16.32
C THR A 205 -3.47 0.71 -16.92
N GLN A 206 -2.83 -0.39 -17.31
CA GLN A 206 -3.45 -1.56 -17.94
C GLN A 206 -3.97 -2.55 -16.89
N LYS A 207 -5.00 -3.33 -17.26
CA LYS A 207 -5.51 -4.46 -16.47
C LYS A 207 -4.79 -5.74 -16.86
N GLU A 208 -4.41 -6.54 -15.88
CA GLU A 208 -3.83 -7.87 -16.04
C GLU A 208 -4.92 -8.93 -15.87
N LYS A 209 -4.93 -9.94 -16.72
CA LYS A 209 -5.85 -11.07 -16.62
C LYS A 209 -5.32 -12.10 -15.63
N ILE A 210 -6.18 -12.52 -14.69
CA ILE A 210 -5.91 -13.63 -13.77
C ILE A 210 -7.00 -14.70 -13.91
N PHE A 211 -6.62 -15.95 -13.69
CA PHE A 211 -7.55 -17.08 -13.70
C PHE A 211 -8.02 -17.42 -12.28
N LEU A 212 -9.24 -17.90 -12.17
CA LEU A 212 -9.90 -18.21 -10.91
C LEU A 212 -10.03 -19.73 -10.76
N SER A 213 -9.96 -20.18 -9.50
CA SER A 213 -10.41 -21.53 -9.17
C SER A 213 -11.91 -21.63 -9.35
N GLU A 214 -12.41 -22.84 -9.62
CA GLU A 214 -13.85 -23.08 -9.71
C GLU A 214 -14.59 -22.63 -8.43
N SER A 215 -13.97 -22.86 -7.27
CA SER A 215 -14.52 -22.41 -5.98
C SER A 215 -14.65 -20.89 -5.88
N THR A 216 -13.68 -20.14 -6.42
CA THR A 216 -13.74 -18.67 -6.45
C THR A 216 -14.78 -18.18 -7.44
N THR A 217 -14.86 -18.79 -8.63
CA THR A 217 -15.90 -18.52 -9.64
C THR A 217 -17.30 -18.70 -9.02
N ARG A 218 -17.58 -19.87 -8.41
CA ARG A 218 -18.86 -20.14 -7.75
C ARG A 218 -19.17 -19.14 -6.63
N ALA A 219 -18.17 -18.74 -5.84
CA ALA A 219 -18.36 -17.75 -4.79
C ALA A 219 -18.76 -16.37 -5.34
N ILE A 220 -18.13 -15.92 -6.43
CA ILE A 220 -18.47 -14.66 -7.09
C ILE A 220 -19.88 -14.73 -7.69
N GLU A 221 -20.23 -15.81 -8.36
CA GLU A 221 -21.55 -16.00 -8.96
C GLU A 221 -22.65 -16.05 -7.91
N HIS A 222 -22.41 -16.74 -6.80
CA HIS A 222 -23.34 -16.76 -5.68
C HIS A 222 -23.52 -15.37 -5.06
N TRP A 223 -22.45 -14.57 -4.95
CA TRP A 223 -22.61 -13.16 -4.57
C TRP A 223 -23.44 -12.36 -5.59
N LEU A 224 -23.18 -12.57 -6.89
CA LEU A 224 -23.91 -11.89 -7.96
C LEU A 224 -25.39 -12.29 -8.02
N SER A 225 -25.80 -13.45 -7.51
CA SER A 225 -27.23 -13.82 -7.45
C SER A 225 -28.02 -12.99 -6.41
N PHE A 226 -27.36 -12.38 -5.42
CA PHE A 226 -27.98 -11.42 -4.49
C PHE A 226 -28.05 -9.99 -5.04
N ARG A 227 -27.49 -9.74 -6.23
CA ARG A 227 -27.42 -8.41 -6.83
C ARG A 227 -28.62 -8.15 -7.73
N ASN A 228 -29.35 -7.07 -7.45
CA ASN A 228 -30.43 -6.60 -8.31
C ASN A 228 -29.94 -5.97 -9.62
N SER A 229 -28.76 -5.33 -9.62
CA SER A 229 -28.13 -4.73 -10.81
C SER A 229 -26.82 -5.44 -11.15
N GLN A 230 -26.68 -5.82 -12.41
CA GLN A 230 -25.47 -6.42 -12.99
C GLN A 230 -24.92 -5.62 -14.17
N VAL A 231 -25.02 -4.29 -14.12
CA VAL A 231 -24.42 -3.42 -15.14
C VAL A 231 -22.89 -3.58 -15.10
N LYS A 232 -22.25 -3.75 -16.25
CA LYS A 232 -20.79 -3.98 -16.35
C LYS A 232 -19.93 -2.92 -15.67
N ALA A 233 -20.40 -1.67 -15.66
CA ALA A 233 -19.71 -0.55 -15.04
C ALA A 233 -19.85 -0.52 -13.50
N ASP A 234 -20.79 -1.26 -12.94
CA ASP A 234 -21.02 -1.27 -11.50
C ASP A 234 -19.85 -1.92 -10.76
N PRO A 235 -19.53 -1.46 -9.54
CA PRO A 235 -18.55 -2.15 -8.69
C PRO A 235 -18.93 -3.61 -8.50
N LEU A 236 -17.95 -4.52 -8.53
CA LEU A 236 -18.22 -5.93 -8.27
C LEU A 236 -18.69 -6.14 -6.82
N PHE A 237 -18.04 -5.48 -5.87
CA PHE A 237 -18.39 -5.51 -4.46
C PHE A 237 -18.93 -4.16 -3.99
N ILE A 238 -20.09 -4.20 -3.32
CA ILE A 238 -20.79 -3.02 -2.82
C ILE A 238 -20.97 -3.08 -1.30
N ALA A 239 -21.10 -1.89 -0.71
CA ALA A 239 -21.56 -1.73 0.67
C ALA A 239 -23.03 -2.14 0.79
N LEU A 240 -23.36 -2.75 1.93
CA LEU A 240 -24.70 -3.26 2.25
C LEU A 240 -25.25 -2.64 3.55
N ASP A 241 -24.50 -1.73 4.18
CA ASP A 241 -25.00 -0.95 5.30
C ASP A 241 -25.98 0.14 4.83
N SER A 242 -26.87 0.56 5.72
CA SER A 242 -27.92 1.54 5.43
C SER A 242 -27.37 2.89 4.94
N CYS A 243 -26.19 3.31 5.40
CA CYS A 243 -25.62 4.62 5.06
C CYS A 243 -24.94 4.66 3.68
N HIS A 244 -24.42 3.52 3.20
CA HIS A 244 -23.62 3.45 1.97
C HIS A 244 -24.11 2.41 0.97
N TYR A 245 -25.32 1.88 1.15
CA TYR A 245 -25.89 0.82 0.32
C TYR A 245 -25.67 1.06 -1.19
N GLY A 246 -25.19 0.04 -1.90
CA GLY A 246 -24.95 0.09 -3.35
C GLY A 246 -23.68 0.82 -3.76
N LYS A 247 -23.04 1.61 -2.88
CA LYS A 247 -21.76 2.26 -3.19
C LYS A 247 -20.63 1.24 -3.23
N LYS A 248 -19.59 1.56 -3.98
CA LYS A 248 -18.37 0.75 -4.08
C LYS A 248 -17.80 0.43 -2.70
N LEU A 249 -17.53 -0.84 -2.44
CA LEU A 249 -16.89 -1.27 -1.21
C LEU A 249 -15.44 -0.76 -1.17
N SER A 250 -15.12 0.02 -0.14
CA SER A 250 -13.79 0.63 -0.02
C SER A 250 -12.73 -0.37 0.45
N ALA A 251 -11.46 -0.10 0.14
CA ALA A 251 -10.34 -0.91 0.62
C ALA A 251 -10.26 -0.97 2.17
N ILE A 252 -10.69 0.10 2.87
CA ILE A 252 -10.76 0.11 4.33
C ILE A 252 -11.94 -0.74 4.83
N SER A 253 -13.08 -0.74 4.14
CA SER A 253 -14.20 -1.63 4.45
C SER A 253 -13.81 -3.10 4.32
N ILE A 254 -13.06 -3.48 3.27
CA ILE A 254 -12.53 -4.85 3.11
C ILE A 254 -11.60 -5.21 4.27
N TYR A 255 -10.73 -4.29 4.69
CA TYR A 255 -9.89 -4.50 5.87
C TYR A 255 -10.70 -4.74 7.14
N ASN A 256 -11.73 -3.93 7.38
CA ASN A 256 -12.61 -4.08 8.54
C ASN A 256 -13.41 -5.38 8.49
N ILE A 257 -13.89 -5.81 7.33
CA ILE A 257 -14.55 -7.11 7.15
C ILE A 257 -13.62 -8.24 7.60
N VAL A 258 -12.36 -8.23 7.13
CA VAL A 258 -11.38 -9.25 7.52
C VAL A 258 -11.12 -9.24 9.02
N ARG A 259 -10.90 -8.05 9.60
CA ARG A 259 -10.61 -7.89 11.03
C ARG A 259 -11.77 -8.32 11.92
N ASN A 260 -12.99 -7.93 11.58
CA ASN A 260 -14.17 -8.26 12.37
C ASN A 260 -14.45 -9.76 12.33
N ARG A 261 -14.41 -10.38 11.15
CA ARG A 261 -14.57 -11.83 11.03
C ARG A 261 -13.51 -12.61 11.81
N ALA A 262 -12.24 -12.19 11.74
CA ALA A 262 -11.17 -12.84 12.49
C ALA A 262 -11.42 -12.81 14.02
N ARG A 263 -11.92 -11.69 14.54
CA ARG A 263 -12.29 -11.55 15.96
C ARG A 263 -13.49 -12.43 16.32
N GLU A 264 -14.51 -12.47 15.48
CA GLU A 264 -15.71 -13.30 15.69
C GLU A 264 -15.37 -14.79 15.82
N VAL A 265 -14.37 -15.30 15.08
CA VAL A 265 -13.93 -16.70 15.17
C VAL A 265 -12.81 -16.96 16.20
N GLY A 266 -12.41 -15.95 16.96
CA GLY A 266 -11.39 -16.06 18.01
C GLY A 266 -9.97 -16.25 17.48
N ILE A 267 -9.62 -15.67 16.33
CA ILE A 267 -8.23 -15.63 15.86
C ILE A 267 -7.51 -14.48 16.59
N GLU A 268 -6.61 -14.82 17.51
CA GLU A 268 -5.87 -13.86 18.35
C GLU A 268 -4.84 -13.04 17.56
N LYS A 269 -4.21 -13.64 16.54
CA LYS A 269 -3.25 -12.93 15.68
C LYS A 269 -3.98 -11.88 14.84
N ASP A 270 -3.32 -10.75 14.63
CA ASP A 270 -3.93 -9.56 14.05
C ASP A 270 -4.23 -9.67 12.54
N LEU A 271 -5.21 -10.50 12.15
CA LEU A 271 -5.46 -10.90 10.76
C LEU A 271 -5.87 -9.70 9.89
N SER A 272 -5.12 -9.47 8.81
CA SER A 272 -5.41 -8.45 7.81
C SER A 272 -5.42 -9.05 6.40
N PRO A 273 -6.00 -8.36 5.39
CA PRO A 273 -5.93 -8.81 4.00
C PRO A 273 -4.50 -9.09 3.51
N HIS A 274 -3.51 -8.36 4.03
CA HIS A 274 -2.12 -8.58 3.67
C HIS A 274 -1.55 -9.85 4.32
N GLN A 275 -1.93 -10.13 5.57
CA GLN A 275 -1.55 -11.37 6.25
C GLN A 275 -2.19 -12.60 5.61
N ILE A 276 -3.45 -12.53 5.16
CA ILE A 276 -4.08 -13.62 4.37
C ILE A 276 -3.24 -13.91 3.13
N ARG A 277 -2.85 -12.86 2.39
CA ARG A 277 -1.99 -13.02 1.22
C ARG A 277 -0.61 -13.60 1.60
N HIS A 278 -0.02 -13.21 2.72
CA HIS A 278 1.23 -13.83 3.21
C HIS A 278 1.03 -15.33 3.44
N SER A 279 -0.02 -15.70 4.18
CA SER A 279 -0.39 -17.10 4.41
C SER A 279 -0.57 -17.89 3.12
N SER A 280 -1.23 -17.32 2.11
CA SER A 280 -1.41 -17.99 0.82
C SER A 280 -0.08 -18.24 0.10
N ILE A 281 0.85 -17.27 0.15
CA ILE A 281 2.17 -17.41 -0.47
C ILE A 281 2.98 -18.48 0.24
N THR A 282 3.03 -18.44 1.57
CA THR A 282 3.73 -19.45 2.38
C THR A 282 3.14 -20.84 2.14
N ALA A 283 1.82 -21.00 2.24
CA ALA A 283 1.15 -22.27 1.99
C ALA A 283 1.39 -22.80 0.56
N LEU A 284 1.45 -21.93 -0.44
CA LEU A 284 1.78 -22.33 -1.81
C LEU A 284 3.22 -22.81 -1.93
N LEU A 285 4.19 -22.13 -1.31
CA LEU A 285 5.58 -22.57 -1.27
C LEU A 285 5.71 -23.91 -0.53
N ASP A 286 4.99 -24.07 0.58
CA ASP A 286 4.91 -25.31 1.35
C ASP A 286 4.45 -26.49 0.52
N GLN A 287 3.33 -26.33 -0.18
CA GLN A 287 2.71 -27.40 -0.95
C GLN A 287 3.38 -27.65 -2.31
N SER A 288 4.25 -26.73 -2.75
CA SER A 288 4.97 -26.85 -4.02
C SER A 288 6.46 -27.15 -3.84
N ASN A 289 6.89 -27.49 -2.62
CA ASN A 289 8.28 -27.77 -2.26
C ASN A 289 9.23 -26.64 -2.71
N GLY A 290 8.93 -25.40 -2.33
CA GLY A 290 9.79 -24.24 -2.61
C GLY A 290 9.76 -23.76 -4.07
N ASN A 291 8.67 -23.98 -4.82
CA ASN A 291 8.56 -23.49 -6.19
C ASN A 291 8.33 -21.96 -6.23
N VAL A 292 9.42 -21.19 -6.10
CA VAL A 292 9.41 -19.72 -6.05
C VAL A 292 8.83 -19.12 -7.34
N ARG A 293 8.98 -19.77 -8.50
CA ARG A 293 8.39 -19.29 -9.77
C ARG A 293 6.87 -19.41 -9.77
N LEU A 294 6.33 -20.50 -9.25
CA LEU A 294 4.89 -20.68 -9.09
C LEU A 294 4.34 -19.62 -8.11
N ALA A 295 5.00 -19.43 -6.97
CA ALA A 295 4.65 -18.40 -6.00
C ALA A 295 4.76 -16.97 -6.58
N GLN A 296 5.70 -16.73 -7.50
CA GLN A 296 5.83 -15.45 -8.20
C GLN A 296 4.67 -15.18 -9.14
N ARG A 297 4.27 -16.18 -9.94
CA ARG A 297 3.11 -16.06 -10.83
C ARG A 297 1.82 -15.86 -10.05
N PHE A 298 1.64 -16.59 -8.95
CA PHE A 298 0.50 -16.44 -8.04
C PHE A 298 0.46 -15.04 -7.40
N SER A 299 1.56 -14.62 -6.78
CA SER A 299 1.61 -13.38 -6.02
C SER A 299 1.71 -12.14 -6.93
N ARG A 300 2.25 -12.25 -8.14
CA ARG A 300 2.52 -11.11 -9.04
C ARG A 300 3.49 -10.10 -8.39
N HIS A 301 4.49 -10.60 -7.65
CA HIS A 301 5.59 -9.75 -7.18
C HIS A 301 6.57 -9.47 -8.33
N GLN A 302 6.89 -8.18 -8.53
CA GLN A 302 7.83 -7.77 -9.57
C GLN A 302 9.27 -8.27 -9.31
N LYS A 303 9.66 -8.36 -8.03
CA LYS A 303 11.00 -8.80 -7.63
C LYS A 303 10.94 -10.16 -6.97
N LEU A 304 11.82 -11.06 -7.42
CA LEU A 304 11.97 -12.40 -6.86
C LEU A 304 12.47 -12.36 -5.41
N ASP A 305 13.31 -11.37 -5.07
CA ASP A 305 13.87 -11.16 -3.71
C ASP A 305 12.80 -11.14 -2.62
N VAL A 306 11.59 -10.66 -2.95
CA VAL A 306 10.48 -10.62 -2.01
C VAL A 306 10.03 -12.03 -1.63
N LEU A 307 10.11 -12.99 -2.55
CA LEU A 307 9.70 -14.38 -2.33
C LEU A 307 10.78 -15.23 -1.69
N LEU A 308 12.06 -14.95 -1.96
CA LEU A 308 13.18 -15.60 -1.27
C LEU A 308 13.07 -15.44 0.25
N VAL A 309 12.61 -14.27 0.72
CA VAL A 309 12.33 -14.07 2.16
C VAL A 309 11.27 -15.03 2.72
N TYR A 310 10.28 -15.46 1.92
CA TYR A 310 9.29 -16.44 2.39
C TYR A 310 9.86 -17.86 2.37
N ASP A 311 10.66 -18.16 1.35
CA ASP A 311 11.31 -19.47 1.18
C ASP A 311 12.34 -19.72 2.29
N ASP A 312 13.20 -18.72 2.56
CA ASP A 312 14.17 -18.71 3.66
C ASP A 312 13.51 -18.83 5.04
N ASN A 313 12.29 -18.30 5.20
CA ASN A 313 11.54 -18.41 6.46
C ASN A 313 10.81 -19.76 6.60
N ARG A 314 10.58 -20.47 5.49
CA ARG A 314 9.91 -21.78 5.49
C ARG A 314 10.86 -22.87 5.97
N GLU A 315 12.06 -22.88 5.40
CA GLU A 315 13.08 -23.86 5.76
C GLU A 315 14.16 -23.16 6.56
N ASN A 316 14.57 -23.75 7.68
CA ASN A 316 15.85 -23.38 8.28
C ASN A 316 16.96 -23.93 7.35
N LEU A 317 17.11 -23.31 6.18
CA LEU A 317 18.01 -23.75 5.11
C LEU A 317 19.44 -23.83 5.63
N GLN A 318 19.78 -22.98 6.60
CA GLN A 318 21.05 -23.04 7.31
C GLN A 318 21.19 -24.37 8.08
N HIS A 319 20.17 -24.81 8.81
CA HIS A 319 20.16 -26.11 9.50
C HIS A 319 20.14 -27.29 8.52
N SER A 320 19.32 -27.25 7.46
CA SER A 320 19.32 -28.29 6.43
C SER A 320 20.68 -28.42 5.75
N ALA A 321 21.29 -27.30 5.36
CA ALA A 321 22.64 -27.29 4.80
C ALA A 321 23.68 -27.78 5.81
N THR A 322 23.54 -27.41 7.10
CA THR A 322 24.42 -27.91 8.17
C THR A 322 24.34 -29.42 8.28
N ASN A 323 23.14 -30.01 8.27
CA ASN A 323 22.95 -31.45 8.38
C ASN A 323 23.46 -32.18 7.13
N ILE A 324 23.18 -31.67 5.93
CA ILE A 324 23.72 -32.23 4.68
C ILE A 324 25.25 -32.24 4.72
N LEU A 325 25.87 -31.13 5.15
CA LEU A 325 27.34 -31.06 5.26
C LEU A 325 27.89 -31.95 6.37
N ALA A 326 27.16 -32.10 7.48
CA ALA A 326 27.53 -33.01 8.56
C ALA A 326 27.46 -34.48 8.13
N ASP A 327 26.47 -34.86 7.31
CA ASP A 327 26.29 -36.22 6.79
C ASP A 327 27.32 -36.60 5.69
N LEU A 328 28.06 -35.62 5.16
CA LEU A 328 29.11 -35.85 4.15
C LEU A 328 30.47 -36.27 4.74
N ILE A 329 30.65 -36.18 6.07
CA ILE A 329 31.88 -36.53 6.78
C ILE A 329 31.64 -37.57 7.86
#